data_AF-A0A6N8I2J0-F1
#
_entry.id   AF-A0A6N8I2J0-F1
#
_cell.length_a   1.000
_cell.length_b   1.000
_cell.length_c   1.000
_cell.angle_alpha   90.00
_cell.angle_beta   90.00
_cell.angle_gamma   90.00
#
_symmetry.space_group_name_H-M   'P 1'
#
loop_
_entity.id
_entity.type
_entity.pdbx_description
1 polymer ?
#
loop_
_entity_poly.entity_id
_entity_poly.type
_entity_poly.pdbx_seq_one_letter_code
_entity_poly.pdbx_strand_id
1 'polypeptide(L)'
;MDKQALKKTVLEYIRKENDVSYAELQWLFDRQGFDYRGEFEIFSPVNENVVFWTGWNREAIDILNELKSENLIEQEPAQLLVYLIDGAGPSLPLVRKAANYKTPHWLPLVFLPVKGASSDGR
;
A
#
# COMPACT_ATOMS: atom_id res chain seq x y z
N MET A 1 -11.43 7.43 14.99
CA MET A 1 -11.95 7.96 13.71
C MET A 1 -12.78 6.86 13.05
N ASP A 2 -13.80 7.20 12.25
CA ASP A 2 -14.58 6.21 11.50
C ASP A 2 -13.81 5.67 10.27
N LYS A 3 -14.03 4.41 9.89
CA LYS A 3 -13.34 3.75 8.77
C LYS A 3 -13.56 4.46 7.43
N GLN A 4 -14.77 4.94 7.16
CA GLN A 4 -15.07 5.64 5.90
C GLN A 4 -14.41 7.02 5.85
N ALA A 5 -14.35 7.72 6.98
CA ALA A 5 -13.59 8.95 7.08
C ALA A 5 -12.09 8.69 6.83
N LEU A 6 -11.53 7.63 7.42
CA LEU A 6 -10.13 7.24 7.20
C LEU A 6 -9.84 6.93 5.73
N LYS A 7 -10.68 6.12 5.09
CA LYS A 7 -10.55 5.76 3.68
C LYS A 7 -10.51 6.99 2.77
N LYS A 8 -11.38 7.97 3.03
CA LYS A 8 -11.36 9.25 2.30
C LYS A 8 -10.05 10.00 2.52
N THR A 9 -9.57 10.07 3.76
CA THR A 9 -8.26 10.70 4.07
C THR A 9 -7.10 10.00 3.36
N VAL A 10 -7.09 8.67 3.30
CA VAL A 10 -6.07 7.89 2.55
C VAL A 10 -6.11 8.23 1.07
N LEU A 11 -7.31 8.24 0.47
CA LEU A 11 -7.46 8.58 -0.94
C LEU A 11 -7.00 10.01 -1.27
N GLU A 12 -7.38 10.98 -0.43
CA GLU A 12 -6.97 12.38 -0.60
C GLU A 12 -5.45 12.53 -0.48
N TYR A 13 -4.82 11.79 0.44
CA TYR A 13 -3.37 11.77 0.58
C TYR A 13 -2.69 11.21 -0.66
N ILE A 14 -3.13 10.06 -1.17
CA ILE A 14 -2.60 9.44 -2.40
C ILE A 14 -2.75 10.37 -3.61
N ARG A 15 -3.90 11.06 -3.74
CA ARG A 15 -4.13 12.04 -4.82
C ARG A 15 -3.22 13.26 -4.74
N LYS A 16 -2.80 13.64 -3.54
CA LYS A 16 -1.97 14.81 -3.31
C LYS A 16 -0.50 14.53 -3.60
N GLU A 17 0.02 13.41 -3.11
CA GLU A 17 1.44 13.08 -3.24
C GLU A 17 1.77 12.37 -4.56
N ASN A 18 0.80 11.66 -5.18
CA ASN A 18 0.94 10.96 -6.46
C ASN A 18 1.95 9.80 -6.51
N ASP A 19 2.54 9.35 -5.39
CA ASP A 19 3.41 8.16 -5.31
C ASP A 19 3.61 7.66 -3.86
N VAL A 20 2.53 7.24 -3.21
CA VAL A 20 2.56 6.94 -1.75
C VAL A 20 2.98 5.50 -1.46
N SER A 21 3.99 5.31 -0.61
CA SER A 21 4.44 4.00 -0.13
C SER A 21 3.61 3.44 1.03
N TYR A 22 3.77 2.15 1.36
CA TYR A 22 3.17 1.60 2.59
C TYR A 22 3.72 2.28 3.86
N ALA A 23 4.99 2.70 3.87
CA ALA A 23 5.61 3.37 5.01
C ALA A 23 4.96 4.75 5.26
N GLU A 24 4.69 5.50 4.21
CA GLU A 24 3.97 6.77 4.31
C GLU A 24 2.52 6.60 4.79
N LEU A 25 1.84 5.52 4.36
CA LEU A 25 0.51 5.19 4.87
C LEU A 25 0.54 4.88 6.37
N GLN A 26 1.58 4.20 6.87
CA GLN A 26 1.76 3.98 8.30
C GLN A 26 1.90 5.31 9.06
N TRP A 27 2.72 6.23 8.54
CA TRP A 27 2.83 7.58 9.09
C TRP A 27 1.49 8.31 9.10
N LEU A 28 0.72 8.21 8.01
CA LEU A 28 -0.62 8.79 7.93
C LEU A 28 -1.56 8.18 8.96
N PHE A 29 -1.57 6.86 9.12
CA PHE A 29 -2.39 6.19 10.12
C PHE A 29 -2.03 6.61 11.55
N ASP A 30 -0.75 6.65 11.89
CA ASP A 30 -0.29 7.13 13.20
C ASP A 30 -0.71 8.59 13.43
N ARG A 31 -0.60 9.46 12.41
CA ARG A 31 -1.05 10.85 12.47
C ARG A 31 -2.56 10.98 12.70
N GLN A 32 -3.36 10.06 12.17
CA GLN A 32 -4.81 10.04 12.36
C GLN A 32 -5.24 9.28 13.62
N GLY A 33 -4.30 8.72 14.40
CA GLY A 33 -4.60 7.92 15.59
C GLY A 33 -5.32 6.60 15.25
N PHE A 34 -5.10 6.06 14.06
CA PHE A 34 -5.63 4.76 13.65
C PHE A 34 -4.57 3.68 13.91
N ASP A 35 -4.92 2.68 14.72
CA ASP A 35 -4.03 1.54 14.94
C ASP A 35 -4.12 0.58 13.76
N TYR A 36 -3.12 0.63 12.89
CA TYR A 36 -3.00 -0.25 11.73
C TYR A 36 -2.26 -1.55 12.04
N ARG A 37 -1.64 -1.67 13.21
CA ARG A 37 -0.70 -2.77 13.52
C ARG A 37 -1.46 -4.09 13.62
N GLY A 38 -0.86 -5.15 13.08
CA GLY A 38 -1.41 -6.50 13.11
C GLY A 38 -0.42 -7.54 12.62
N GLU A 39 -0.92 -8.72 12.29
CA GLU A 39 -0.09 -9.89 11.97
C GLU A 39 -0.24 -10.34 10.51
N PHE A 40 -1.00 -9.62 9.68
CA PHE A 40 -1.21 -10.03 8.30
C PHE A 40 -0.07 -9.59 7.38
N GLU A 41 0.17 -10.44 6.39
CA GLU A 41 1.06 -10.21 5.28
C GLU A 41 0.24 -10.01 4.00
N ILE A 42 0.68 -9.08 3.17
CA ILE A 42 0.03 -8.71 1.91
C ILE A 42 0.87 -9.28 0.78
N PHE A 43 0.29 -10.17 -0.02
CA PHE A 43 0.99 -10.89 -1.08
C PHE A 43 0.56 -10.43 -2.47
N SER A 44 1.41 -10.72 -3.46
CA SER A 44 1.05 -10.63 -4.87
C SER A 44 -0.04 -11.64 -5.21
N PRO A 45 -1.07 -11.25 -5.98
CA PRO A 45 -2.07 -12.20 -6.48
C PRO A 45 -1.50 -13.18 -7.53
N VAL A 46 -0.29 -12.92 -8.05
CA VAL A 46 0.36 -13.72 -9.10
C VAL A 46 1.35 -14.73 -8.51
N ASN A 47 1.96 -14.42 -7.36
CA ASN A 47 2.93 -15.28 -6.71
C ASN A 47 2.90 -15.08 -5.19
N GLU A 48 2.49 -16.11 -4.46
CA GLU A 48 2.44 -16.13 -2.99
C GLU A 48 3.80 -15.94 -2.31
N ASN A 49 4.90 -16.14 -3.02
CA ASN A 49 6.25 -15.86 -2.51
C ASN A 49 6.69 -14.40 -2.75
N VAL A 50 5.84 -13.57 -3.35
CA VAL A 50 6.08 -12.13 -3.47
C VAL A 50 5.24 -11.40 -2.43
N VAL A 51 5.93 -10.83 -1.46
CA VAL A 51 5.35 -10.03 -0.37
C VAL A 51 5.39 -8.57 -0.77
N PHE A 52 4.28 -7.87 -0.60
CA PHE A 52 4.17 -6.42 -0.79
C PHE A 52 4.44 -5.67 0.52
N TRP A 53 3.82 -6.12 1.61
CA TRP A 53 3.98 -5.52 2.94
C TRP A 53 3.56 -6.48 4.05
N THR A 54 3.91 -6.16 5.31
CA THR A 54 3.60 -6.99 6.48
C THR A 54 3.24 -6.13 7.69
N GLY A 55 2.70 -6.76 8.73
CA GLY A 55 2.48 -6.13 10.04
C GLY A 55 1.23 -5.25 10.13
N TRP A 56 0.28 -5.42 9.21
CA TRP A 56 -0.98 -4.69 9.19
C TRP A 56 -2.13 -5.56 9.73
N ASN A 57 -3.14 -4.93 10.30
CA ASN A 57 -4.41 -5.59 10.62
C ASN A 57 -5.33 -5.62 9.40
N ARG A 58 -6.43 -6.38 9.53
CA ARG A 58 -7.41 -6.56 8.45
C ARG A 58 -8.07 -5.23 8.05
N GLU A 59 -8.36 -4.35 9.00
CA GLU A 59 -9.06 -3.10 8.71
C GLU A 59 -8.23 -2.15 7.84
N ALA A 60 -6.92 -2.02 8.13
CA ALA A 60 -5.98 -1.26 7.32
C ALA A 60 -5.88 -1.82 5.88
N ILE A 61 -5.82 -3.15 5.76
CA ILE A 61 -5.78 -3.84 4.47
C ILE A 61 -7.08 -3.64 3.69
N ASP A 62 -8.23 -3.72 4.36
CA ASP A 62 -9.54 -3.56 3.75
C ASP A 62 -9.73 -2.16 3.17
N ILE A 63 -9.21 -1.11 3.82
CA ILE A 63 -9.26 0.26 3.28
C ILE A 63 -8.60 0.32 1.89
N LEU A 64 -7.41 -0.26 1.73
CA LEU A 64 -6.73 -0.29 0.44
C LEU A 64 -7.43 -1.20 -0.57
N ASN A 65 -7.96 -2.34 -0.13
CA ASN A 65 -8.69 -3.24 -1.00
C ASN A 65 -9.97 -2.61 -1.53
N GLU A 66 -10.71 -1.90 -0.69
CA GLU A 66 -11.91 -1.15 -1.10
C GLU A 66 -11.55 -0.08 -2.15
N LEU A 67 -10.52 0.76 -1.88
CA LEU A 67 -10.09 1.79 -2.83
C LEU A 67 -9.64 1.21 -4.19
N LYS A 68 -8.97 0.06 -4.18
CA LYS A 68 -8.61 -0.68 -5.41
C LYS A 68 -9.85 -1.23 -6.12
N SER A 69 -10.79 -1.82 -5.37
CA SER A 69 -12.01 -2.40 -5.93
C SER A 69 -12.94 -1.34 -6.55
N GLU A 70 -12.89 -0.12 -6.01
CA GLU A 70 -13.59 1.06 -6.54
C GLU A 70 -12.84 1.74 -7.68
N ASN A 71 -11.69 1.19 -8.10
CA ASN A 71 -10.84 1.73 -9.17
C ASN A 71 -10.41 3.19 -8.92
N LEU A 72 -10.17 3.53 -7.65
CA LEU A 72 -9.74 4.88 -7.23
C LEU A 72 -8.23 4.99 -7.12
N ILE A 73 -7.56 3.88 -6.80
CA ILE A 73 -6.10 3.79 -6.71
C ILE A 73 -5.59 2.55 -7.45
N GLU A 74 -4.36 2.65 -7.96
CA GLU A 74 -3.59 1.55 -8.54
C GLU A 74 -2.25 1.39 -7.81
N GLN A 75 -1.55 0.30 -8.09
CA GLN A 75 -0.25 -0.01 -7.50
C GLN A 75 0.80 -0.17 -8.58
N GLU A 76 1.99 0.40 -8.37
CA GLU A 76 3.14 0.21 -9.25
C GLU A 76 4.39 -0.20 -8.46
N PRO A 77 5.29 -1.02 -9.05
CA PRO A 77 6.60 -1.28 -8.49
C PRO A 77 7.39 0.00 -8.22
N ALA A 78 7.92 0.11 -7.02
CA ALA A 78 8.70 1.26 -6.59
C ALA A 78 10.20 0.94 -6.55
N GLN A 79 11.02 1.98 -6.66
CA GLN A 79 12.45 1.86 -6.38
C GLN A 79 12.66 1.65 -4.88
N LEU A 80 13.61 0.79 -4.50
CA LEU A 80 13.98 0.54 -3.10
C LEU A 80 14.29 1.84 -2.33
N LEU A 81 14.87 2.83 -3.01
CA LEU A 81 15.28 4.09 -2.41
C LEU A 81 14.12 4.83 -1.72
N VAL A 82 12.89 4.71 -2.24
CA VAL A 82 11.68 5.30 -1.64
C VAL A 82 11.54 4.87 -0.18
N TYR A 83 11.73 3.58 0.10
CA TYR A 83 11.58 3.02 1.44
C TYR A 83 12.81 3.23 2.34
N LEU A 84 14.01 3.29 1.75
CA LEU A 84 15.25 3.51 2.51
C LEU A 84 15.33 4.90 3.12
N ILE A 85 14.76 5.91 2.47
CA ILE A 85 14.69 7.29 2.99
C ILE A 85 13.91 7.32 4.32
N ASP A 86 12.86 6.51 4.42
CA ASP A 86 12.02 6.40 5.61
C ASP A 86 12.54 5.38 6.63
N GLY A 87 13.66 4.70 6.33
CA GLY A 87 14.21 3.63 7.16
C GLY A 87 13.26 2.44 7.32
N ALA A 88 12.37 2.22 6.36
CA ALA A 88 11.31 1.21 6.42
C ALA A 88 11.52 0.07 5.42
N GLY A 89 10.97 -1.11 5.71
CA GLY A 89 10.95 -2.23 4.78
C GLY A 89 10.95 -3.61 5.47
N PRO A 90 10.27 -4.62 4.90
CA PRO A 90 10.40 -6.00 5.34
C PRO A 90 11.84 -6.50 5.28
N SER A 91 12.24 -7.31 6.27
CA SER A 91 13.53 -8.00 6.27
C SER A 91 13.51 -9.21 5.33
N LEU A 92 13.40 -8.94 4.02
CA LEU A 92 13.26 -9.93 2.96
C LEU A 92 14.15 -9.57 1.75
N PRO A 93 14.60 -10.56 0.97
CA PRO A 93 15.31 -10.29 -0.28
C PRO A 93 14.40 -9.58 -1.29
N LEU A 94 14.95 -8.67 -2.09
CA LEU A 94 14.16 -7.93 -3.07
C LEU A 94 13.84 -8.76 -4.31
N VAL A 95 12.63 -8.54 -4.84
CA VAL A 95 12.29 -8.94 -6.21
C VAL A 95 13.19 -8.18 -7.19
N ARG A 96 13.79 -8.91 -8.13
CA ARG A 96 14.74 -8.39 -9.13
C ARG A 96 14.24 -8.51 -10.56
N LYS A 97 13.32 -9.44 -10.82
CA LYS A 97 12.75 -9.72 -12.15
C LYS A 97 11.39 -10.37 -12.00
N ALA A 98 10.59 -10.32 -13.06
CA ALA A 98 9.36 -11.10 -13.16
C ALA A 98 9.72 -12.60 -13.25
N ALA A 99 9.61 -13.31 -12.13
CA ALA A 99 9.90 -14.74 -12.03
C ALA A 99 9.01 -15.41 -10.99
N ASN A 100 8.89 -16.73 -11.08
CA ASN A 100 8.22 -17.54 -10.08
C ASN A 100 9.19 -17.88 -8.92
N TYR A 101 9.26 -16.98 -7.93
CA TYR A 101 10.03 -17.15 -6.70
C TYR A 101 9.54 -18.35 -5.86
N LYS A 102 10.48 -19.02 -5.19
CA LYS A 102 10.23 -20.20 -4.32
C LYS A 102 10.38 -19.93 -2.84
N THR A 103 10.85 -18.74 -2.50
CA THR A 103 10.99 -18.26 -1.13
C THR A 103 10.47 -16.82 -1.07
N PRO A 104 10.05 -16.32 0.11
CA PRO A 104 9.55 -14.96 0.24
C PRO A 104 10.56 -13.92 -0.27
N HIS A 105 10.09 -13.04 -1.14
CA HIS A 105 10.80 -11.87 -1.64
C HIS A 105 9.90 -10.65 -1.54
N TRP A 106 10.47 -9.51 -1.16
CA TRP A 106 9.74 -8.26 -1.07
C TRP A 106 9.77 -7.52 -2.41
N LEU A 107 8.60 -7.08 -2.86
CA LEU A 107 8.44 -6.11 -3.94
C LEU A 107 7.98 -4.78 -3.35
N PRO A 108 8.83 -3.74 -3.33
CA PRO A 108 8.41 -2.39 -2.98
C PRO A 108 7.34 -1.90 -3.95
N LEU A 109 6.29 -1.28 -3.42
CA LEU A 109 5.19 -0.71 -4.20
C LEU A 109 4.90 0.72 -3.78
N VAL A 110 4.32 1.51 -4.68
CA VAL A 110 3.64 2.77 -4.37
C VAL A 110 2.20 2.72 -4.88
N PHE A 111 1.35 3.54 -4.28
CA PHE A 111 -0.04 3.74 -4.63
C PHE A 111 -0.19 5.05 -5.38
N LEU A 112 -0.94 4.99 -6.48
CA LEU A 112 -1.20 6.12 -7.38
C LEU A 112 -2.71 6.29 -7.54
N PRO A 113 -3.22 7.51 -7.75
CA PRO A 113 -4.61 7.67 -8.16
C PRO A 113 -4.79 7.17 -9.60
N VAL A 114 -5.89 6.48 -9.87
CA VAL A 114 -6.21 6.05 -11.24
C VAL A 114 -6.48 7.29 -12.11
N LYS A 115 -5.78 7.40 -13.24
CA LYS A 115 -5.95 8.52 -14.20
C LYS A 115 -7.38 8.52 -14.78
N GLY A 116 -8.06 9.65 -14.67
CA GLY A 116 -9.43 9.82 -15.17
C GLY A 116 -10.53 9.47 -14.16
N ALA A 117 -10.17 9.07 -12.93
CA ALA A 117 -11.09 9.04 -11.79
C ALA A 117 -11.36 10.49 -11.32
N SER A 118 -12.01 11.29 -12.16
CA SER A 118 -12.51 12.61 -11.78
C SER A 118 -13.50 12.46 -10.63
N SER A 119 -13.41 13.38 -9.67
CA SER A 119 -14.33 13.55 -8.54
C SER A 119 -15.69 14.10 -8.97
N ASP A 120 -16.28 13.54 -10.02
CA ASP A 120 -17.57 14.00 -10.54
C ASP A 120 -18.46 12.79 -10.78
N GLY A 121 -19.10 12.36 -9.69
CA GLY A 121 -20.32 11.58 -9.78
C GLY A 121 -21.39 12.49 -10.40
N ARG A 122 -21.79 12.17 -11.63
CA ARG A 122 -23.08 12.61 -12.17
C ARG A 122 -24.20 11.78 -11.56
#